data_AF-A0AAA9ZC28-F1
#
_entry.id   AF-A0AAA9ZC28-F1
#
_cell.length_a   1.000
_cell.length_b   1.000
_cell.length_c   1.000
_cell.angle_alpha   90.00
_cell.angle_beta   90.00
_cell.angle_gamma   90.00
#
_symmetry.space_group_name_H-M   'P 1'
#
loop_
_entity.id
_entity.type
_entity.pdbx_description
1 polymer ?
#
loop_
_entity_poly.entity_id
_entity_poly.type
_entity_poly.pdbx_seq_one_letter_code
_entity_poly.pdbx_strand_id
1 'polypeptide(L)'
;MYEHFRQINGTEFVDAQSVRIRKLNRTTTAMNGTVTVKRPLDNSFTVAMHLFHSPLGNNQFNYYPMKIPTIGVCDFLRKVYPTYYPHFKKAVLNLPPTSDCPIQPRVIYIRDYVVSESLVPELLRFVPKGLWLVSSVANTH
;
A
#
# COMPACT_ATOMS: atom_id res chain seq x y z
N MET A 1 -6.42 8.13 8.60
CA MET A 1 -6.04 9.31 7.79
C MET A 1 -4.61 9.12 7.30
N TYR A 2 -4.27 9.57 6.08
CA TYR A 2 -2.88 9.61 5.62
C TYR A 2 -2.21 10.91 6.03
N GLU A 3 -0.95 10.85 6.44
CA GLU A 3 -0.13 12.04 6.71
C GLU A 3 0.92 12.28 5.62
N HIS A 4 1.65 11.22 5.25
CA HIS A 4 2.72 11.31 4.28
C HIS A 4 2.86 10.01 3.48
N PHE A 5 3.36 10.13 2.25
CA PHE A 5 3.77 9.01 1.42
C PHE A 5 5.10 9.37 0.75
N ARG A 6 6.06 8.44 0.82
CA ARG A 6 7.35 8.58 0.17
C ARG A 6 7.85 7.23 -0.30
N GLN A 7 8.21 7.17 -1.57
CA GLN A 7 9.03 6.09 -2.10
C GLN A 7 10.50 6.44 -1.90
N ILE A 8 11.27 5.49 -1.37
CA ILE A 8 12.70 5.68 -1.12
C ILE A 8 13.48 5.25 -2.37
N ASN A 9 13.31 3.99 -2.79
CA ASN A 9 14.02 3.35 -3.92
C ASN A 9 13.05 2.56 -4.82
N GLY A 10 13.56 1.96 -5.90
CA GLY A 10 12.83 1.03 -6.76
C GLY A 10 12.07 1.69 -7.92
N THR A 11 12.37 2.95 -8.24
CA THR A 11 11.70 3.73 -9.30
C THR A 11 11.96 3.19 -10.71
N GLU A 12 12.95 2.32 -10.87
CA GLU A 12 13.28 1.58 -12.08
C GLU A 12 12.33 0.40 -12.35
N PHE A 13 11.65 -0.11 -11.32
CA PHE A 13 10.65 -1.17 -11.42
C PHE A 13 9.24 -0.60 -11.29
N VAL A 14 8.99 0.18 -10.24
CA VAL A 14 7.71 0.82 -9.95
C VAL A 14 7.96 2.25 -9.53
N ASP A 15 7.36 3.22 -10.23
CA ASP A 15 7.51 4.63 -9.94
C ASP A 15 6.22 5.20 -9.37
N ALA A 16 6.25 5.55 -8.08
CA ALA A 16 5.15 6.15 -7.34
C ALA A 16 5.49 7.55 -6.83
N GLN A 17 6.52 8.23 -7.37
CA GLN A 17 6.97 9.53 -6.86
C GLN A 17 5.94 10.66 -7.04
N SER A 18 5.02 10.51 -7.99
CA SER A 18 3.95 11.47 -8.24
C SER A 18 2.80 11.37 -7.22
N VAL A 19 2.76 10.31 -6.41
CA VAL A 19 1.71 10.10 -5.41
C VAL A 19 1.88 11.10 -4.27
N ARG A 20 0.83 11.87 -4.01
CA ARG A 20 0.76 12.88 -2.96
C ARG A 20 -0.44 12.66 -2.06
N ILE A 21 -0.29 13.12 -0.82
CA ILE A 21 -1.38 13.18 0.15
C ILE A 21 -1.97 14.59 0.11
N ARG A 22 -3.29 14.70 -0.04
CA ARG A 22 -4.04 15.95 -0.09
C ARG A 22 -5.09 15.98 1.02
N LYS A 23 -5.28 17.14 1.65
CA LYS A 23 -6.39 17.37 2.59
C LYS A 23 -7.66 17.65 1.79
N LEU A 24 -8.71 16.87 2.02
CA LEU A 24 -10.04 17.12 1.45
C LEU A 24 -10.89 17.99 2.39
N ASN A 25 -10.78 17.75 3.70
CA ASN A 25 -11.43 18.53 4.75
C ASN A 25 -10.61 18.44 6.06
N ARG A 26 -11.17 18.88 7.19
CA ARG A 26 -10.47 18.90 8.50
C ARG A 26 -10.04 17.51 9.01
N THR A 27 -10.74 16.45 8.64
CA THR A 27 -10.56 15.09 9.19
C THR A 27 -10.23 14.04 8.13
N THR A 28 -10.30 14.41 6.85
CA THR A 28 -10.16 13.49 5.72
C THR A 28 -9.02 13.94 4.82
N THR A 29 -8.07 13.04 4.62
CA THR A 29 -7.03 13.16 3.60
C THR A 29 -7.20 12.04 2.57
N ALA A 30 -6.78 12.34 1.37
CA ALA A 30 -6.83 11.43 0.24
C ALA A 30 -5.47 11.31 -0.43
N MET A 31 -5.21 10.15 -0.98
CA MET A 31 -4.06 9.88 -1.83
C MET A 31 -4.44 10.16 -3.29
N ASN A 32 -3.59 10.87 -4.01
CA ASN A 32 -3.81 11.20 -5.41
C ASN A 32 -2.48 11.17 -6.16
N GLY A 33 -2.48 10.62 -7.37
CA GLY A 33 -1.30 10.56 -8.22
C GLY A 33 -1.29 9.34 -9.14
N THR A 34 -0.11 9.01 -9.65
CA THR A 34 0.09 7.90 -10.57
C THR A 34 1.15 6.94 -10.04
N VAL A 35 0.95 5.66 -10.32
CA VAL A 35 1.96 4.62 -10.08
C VAL A 35 2.26 3.94 -11.40
N THR A 36 3.49 4.02 -11.86
CA THR A 36 3.92 3.44 -13.13
C THR A 36 4.73 2.19 -12.87
N VAL A 37 4.19 1.03 -13.24
CA VAL A 37 4.92 -0.23 -13.31
C VAL A 37 5.74 -0.19 -14.60
N LYS A 38 7.07 -0.16 -14.50
CA LYS A 38 8.00 -0.03 -15.63
C LYS A 38 8.52 -1.38 -16.12
N ARG A 39 8.60 -2.37 -15.23
CA ARG A 39 9.07 -3.73 -15.53
C ARG A 39 8.07 -4.78 -15.04
N PRO A 40 7.99 -5.96 -15.68
CA PRO A 40 7.17 -7.05 -15.19
C PRO A 40 7.51 -7.40 -13.74
N LEU A 41 6.48 -7.59 -12.90
CA LEU A 41 6.64 -8.02 -11.51
C LEU A 41 6.07 -9.42 -11.33
N ASP A 42 6.90 -10.33 -10.82
CA ASP A 42 6.54 -11.72 -10.57
C ASP A 42 7.06 -12.19 -9.20
N ASN A 43 7.09 -13.50 -8.97
CA ASN A 43 7.59 -14.08 -7.72
C ASN A 43 9.12 -14.03 -7.54
N SER A 44 9.89 -13.50 -8.50
CA SER A 44 11.29 -13.13 -8.24
C SER A 44 11.40 -11.96 -7.24
N PHE A 45 10.31 -11.19 -7.08
CA PHE A 45 10.17 -10.17 -6.06
C PHE A 45 9.36 -10.69 -4.88
N THR A 46 9.85 -10.48 -3.68
CA THR A 46 9.13 -10.69 -2.43
C THR A 46 8.85 -9.37 -1.73
N VAL A 47 7.64 -9.23 -1.20
CA VAL A 47 7.22 -8.04 -0.47
C VAL A 47 7.15 -8.37 1.02
N ALA A 48 7.83 -7.55 1.82
CA ALA A 48 7.76 -7.55 3.27
C ALA A 48 7.15 -6.24 3.76
N MET A 49 6.38 -6.29 4.85
CA MET A 49 5.78 -5.12 5.48
C MET A 49 6.22 -5.03 6.94
N HIS A 50 6.80 -3.90 7.32
CA HIS A 50 7.13 -3.54 8.68
C HIS A 50 6.20 -2.44 9.16
N LEU A 51 5.60 -2.67 10.32
CA LEU A 51 4.68 -1.74 10.94
C LEU A 51 5.32 -1.14 12.18
N PHE A 52 5.16 0.17 12.34
CA PHE A 52 5.59 0.89 13.52
C PHE A 52 4.46 1.75 14.04
N HIS A 53 4.34 1.84 15.37
CA HIS A 53 3.23 2.50 16.04
C HIS A 53 3.74 3.58 17.00
N SER A 54 3.08 4.73 16.97
CA SER A 54 3.25 5.82 17.93
C SER A 54 1.92 6.05 18.66
N PRO A 55 1.76 5.52 19.89
CA PRO A 55 0.51 5.65 20.65
C PRO A 55 0.11 7.09 20.95
N LEU A 56 1.10 7.95 21.24
CA LEU A 56 0.91 9.35 21.61
C LEU A 56 0.88 10.30 20.40
N GLY A 57 1.18 9.80 19.20
CA GLY A 57 1.24 10.62 17.98
C GLY A 57 2.33 11.69 17.99
N ASN A 58 3.38 11.50 18.77
CA ASN A 58 4.50 12.44 18.92
C ASN A 58 5.68 12.10 17.98
N ASN A 59 5.42 11.41 16.86
CA ASN A 59 6.41 10.92 15.89
C ASN A 59 7.50 10.00 16.46
N GLN A 60 7.31 9.43 17.65
CA GLN A 60 8.18 8.38 18.19
C GLN A 60 7.55 7.02 17.87
N PHE A 61 8.16 6.29 16.95
CA PHE A 61 7.62 5.05 16.40
C PHE A 61 8.36 3.84 16.97
N ASN A 62 7.62 2.90 17.54
CA ASN A 62 8.15 1.61 18.00
C ASN A 62 7.74 0.51 17.03
N TYR A 63 8.61 -0.48 16.83
CA TYR A 63 8.28 -1.63 15.99
C TYR A 63 7.06 -2.36 16.56
N TYR A 64 6.05 -2.56 15.72
CA TYR A 64 4.83 -3.26 16.08
C TYR A 64 4.89 -4.68 15.52
N PRO A 65 4.95 -5.72 16.38
CA PRO A 65 5.25 -7.10 15.98
C PRO A 65 4.03 -7.81 15.36
N MET A 66 3.50 -7.27 14.27
CA MET A 66 2.46 -7.91 13.48
C MET A 66 3.11 -8.91 12.52
N LYS A 67 2.68 -10.18 12.57
CA LYS A 67 3.19 -11.24 11.70
C LYS A 67 2.55 -11.14 10.32
N ILE A 68 3.04 -10.24 9.48
CA ILE A 68 2.69 -10.18 8.05
C ILE A 68 3.72 -11.05 7.30
N PRO A 69 3.29 -12.09 6.57
CA PRO A 69 4.22 -12.97 5.87
C PRO A 69 4.90 -12.22 4.72
N THR A 70 6.22 -12.39 4.61
CA THR A 70 6.93 -12.05 3.38
C THR A 70 6.45 -12.98 2.26
N ILE A 71 5.94 -12.40 1.18
CA ILE A 71 5.23 -13.15 0.13
C ILE A 71 5.65 -12.65 -1.25
N GLY A 72 5.73 -13.54 -2.23
CA GLY A 72 5.99 -13.19 -3.63
C GLY A 72 4.87 -12.34 -4.23
N VAL A 73 5.18 -11.48 -5.21
CA VAL A 73 4.19 -10.56 -5.80
C VAL A 73 2.99 -11.29 -6.43
N CYS A 74 3.21 -12.38 -7.17
CA CYS A 74 2.11 -13.15 -7.74
C CYS A 74 1.29 -13.87 -6.67
N ASP A 75 1.96 -14.37 -5.64
CA ASP A 75 1.27 -15.01 -4.53
C ASP A 75 0.43 -14.02 -3.74
N PHE A 76 0.92 -12.79 -3.55
CA PHE A 76 0.13 -11.69 -2.99
C PHE A 76 -1.10 -11.40 -3.85
N LEU A 77 -0.94 -11.24 -5.17
CA LEU A 77 -2.05 -10.97 -6.10
C LEU A 77 -3.14 -12.04 -6.07
N ARG A 78 -2.75 -13.29 -5.88
CA ARG A 78 -3.68 -14.43 -5.90
C ARG A 78 -4.31 -14.70 -4.53
N LYS A 79 -3.58 -14.55 -3.44
CA LYS A 79 -4.02 -14.98 -2.10
C LYS A 79 -4.54 -13.83 -1.23
N VAL A 80 -3.99 -12.63 -1.36
CA VAL A 80 -4.26 -11.51 -0.45
C VAL A 80 -5.03 -10.41 -1.15
N TYR A 81 -4.57 -10.00 -2.33
CA TYR A 81 -5.15 -8.93 -3.11
C TYR A 81 -6.66 -9.08 -3.43
N PRO A 82 -7.24 -10.27 -3.69
CA PRO A 82 -8.67 -10.39 -3.99
C PRO A 82 -9.58 -9.89 -2.86
N THR A 83 -9.14 -10.04 -1.61
CA THR A 83 -9.85 -9.54 -0.42
C THR A 83 -9.96 -8.01 -0.43
N TYR A 84 -8.92 -7.32 -0.90
CA TYR A 84 -8.84 -5.86 -0.86
C TYR A 84 -9.19 -5.18 -2.19
N TYR A 85 -9.13 -5.91 -3.30
CA TYR A 85 -9.37 -5.43 -4.66
C TYR A 85 -10.68 -4.63 -4.80
N PRO A 86 -11.84 -5.08 -4.24
CA PRO A 86 -13.10 -4.35 -4.34
C PRO A 86 -13.06 -2.96 -3.72
N HIS A 87 -12.18 -2.74 -2.74
CA HIS A 87 -12.06 -1.46 -2.08
C HIS A 87 -11.17 -0.49 -2.85
N PHE A 88 -10.08 -0.97 -3.44
CA PHE A 88 -9.19 -0.14 -4.24
C PHE A 88 -9.79 0.24 -5.59
N LYS A 89 -10.50 -0.69 -6.26
CA LYS A 89 -11.03 -0.48 -7.62
C LYS A 89 -12.01 0.68 -7.75
N LYS A 90 -12.58 1.18 -6.63
CA LYS A 90 -13.50 2.33 -6.63
C LYS A 90 -12.79 3.66 -6.90
N ALA A 91 -11.55 3.80 -6.46
CA ALA A 91 -10.79 5.05 -6.55
C ALA A 91 -9.50 4.91 -7.37
N VAL A 92 -9.10 3.68 -7.68
CA VAL A 92 -7.87 3.39 -8.42
C VAL A 92 -8.21 2.75 -9.76
N LEU A 93 -7.78 3.39 -10.84
CA LEU A 93 -8.01 2.95 -12.21
C LEU A 93 -6.81 2.17 -12.75
N ASN A 94 -7.08 1.27 -13.69
CA ASN A 94 -6.08 0.41 -14.33
C ASN A 94 -5.28 -0.47 -13.34
N LEU A 95 -5.93 -0.86 -12.24
CA LEU A 95 -5.37 -1.84 -11.31
C LEU A 95 -5.15 -3.19 -12.01
N PRO A 96 -4.10 -3.95 -11.68
CA PRO A 96 -3.95 -5.32 -12.14
C PRO A 96 -5.14 -6.16 -11.68
N PRO A 97 -5.76 -6.96 -12.57
CA PRO A 97 -6.70 -7.99 -12.16
C PRO A 97 -6.07 -8.99 -11.18
N THR A 98 -6.88 -9.62 -10.33
CA THR A 98 -6.40 -10.58 -9.32
C THR A 98 -5.73 -11.83 -9.89
N SER A 99 -5.96 -12.13 -11.16
CA SER A 99 -5.35 -13.24 -11.89
C SER A 99 -4.18 -12.82 -12.79
N ASP A 100 -3.87 -11.52 -12.87
CA ASP A 100 -2.92 -10.97 -13.84
C ASP A 100 -1.51 -10.92 -13.27
N CYS A 101 -0.85 -12.09 -13.28
CA CYS A 101 0.57 -12.22 -12.94
C CYS A 101 1.33 -13.03 -14.00
N PRO A 102 2.54 -12.62 -14.43
CA PRO A 102 3.30 -11.43 -14.00
C PRO A 102 2.60 -10.09 -14.29
N ILE A 103 2.71 -9.13 -13.37
CA ILE A 103 2.11 -7.80 -13.55
C ILE A 103 2.84 -7.09 -14.69
N GLN A 104 2.16 -6.92 -15.82
CA GLN A 104 2.76 -6.24 -16.96
C GLN A 104 2.91 -4.72 -16.75
N PRO A 105 3.92 -4.09 -17.38
CA PRO A 105 4.11 -2.63 -17.33
C PRO A 105 2.81 -1.88 -17.64
N ARG A 106 2.46 -0.91 -16.78
CA ARG A 106 1.22 -0.13 -16.87
C ARG A 106 1.27 1.11 -16.01
N VAL A 107 0.36 2.05 -16.29
CA VAL A 107 0.14 3.24 -15.46
C VAL A 107 -1.15 3.08 -14.68
N ILE A 108 -1.05 3.10 -13.36
CA ILE A 108 -2.15 3.02 -12.40
C ILE A 108 -2.46 4.45 -11.95
N TYR A 109 -3.74 4.82 -11.94
CA TYR A 109 -4.18 6.17 -11.56
C TYR A 109 -4.95 6.13 -10.25
N ILE A 110 -4.48 6.85 -9.24
CA ILE A 110 -5.12 6.96 -7.93
C ILE A 110 -5.87 8.29 -7.88
N ARG A 111 -7.20 8.26 -7.78
CA ARG A 111 -8.04 9.46 -7.77
C ARG A 111 -8.66 9.67 -6.38
N ASP A 112 -8.05 10.57 -5.62
CA ASP A 112 -8.51 10.97 -4.27
C ASP A 112 -8.96 9.78 -3.42
N TYR A 113 -8.11 8.75 -3.35
CA TYR A 113 -8.37 7.55 -2.59
C TYR A 113 -8.29 7.84 -1.09
N VAL A 114 -9.40 7.60 -0.38
CA VAL A 114 -9.50 7.71 1.07
C VAL A 114 -9.50 6.31 1.67
N VAL A 115 -8.67 6.05 2.70
CA VAL A 115 -8.77 4.80 3.47
C VAL A 115 -10.15 4.74 4.09
N SER A 116 -10.93 3.74 3.71
CA SER A 116 -12.20 3.45 4.35
C SER A 116 -11.99 2.59 5.60
N GLU A 117 -12.80 2.80 6.63
CA GLU A 117 -12.88 1.91 7.78
C GLU A 117 -13.30 0.48 7.38
N SER A 118 -13.93 0.30 6.22
CA SER A 118 -14.28 -1.04 5.73
C SER A 118 -13.10 -1.82 5.14
N LEU A 119 -11.97 -1.15 4.87
CA LEU A 119 -10.76 -1.74 4.26
C LEU A 119 -9.85 -2.42 5.28
N VAL A 120 -10.07 -2.00 6.51
CA VAL A 120 -9.36 -2.33 7.73
C VAL A 120 -10.03 -3.63 8.19
N PRO A 121 -9.45 -4.81 7.93
CA PRO A 121 -10.12 -6.08 8.23
C PRO A 121 -10.43 -6.17 9.72
N GLU A 122 -11.22 -7.18 10.11
CA GLU A 122 -11.43 -7.57 11.51
C GLU A 122 -10.13 -7.63 12.35
N LEU A 123 -8.98 -7.89 11.70
CA LEU A 123 -7.63 -7.83 12.28
C LEU A 123 -7.23 -6.46 12.86
N LEU A 124 -7.68 -5.35 12.25
CA LEU A 124 -7.43 -4.00 12.72
C LEU A 124 -8.44 -3.53 13.78
N ARG A 125 -9.48 -4.31 14.11
CA ARG A 125 -10.28 -4.06 15.32
C ARG A 125 -9.42 -4.09 16.59
N PHE A 126 -8.30 -4.81 16.54
CA PHE A 126 -7.29 -4.88 17.59
C PHE A 126 -6.13 -3.90 17.41
N VAL A 127 -6.16 -3.04 16.38
CA VAL A 127 -5.09 -2.10 16.12
C VAL A 127 -5.30 -0.84 16.95
N PRO A 128 -4.36 -0.50 17.85
CA PRO A 128 -4.49 0.68 18.69
C PRO A 128 -4.58 1.98 17.89
N LYS A 129 -5.33 2.94 18.45
CA LYS A 129 -5.31 4.32 17.96
C LYS A 129 -3.90 4.90 18.06
N GLY A 130 -3.60 5.89 17.22
CA GLY A 130 -2.32 6.57 17.18
C GLY A 130 -1.81 6.74 15.75
N LEU A 131 -0.55 7.16 15.63
CA LEU A 131 0.11 7.26 14.33
C LEU A 131 0.75 5.94 13.95
N TRP A 132 0.67 5.61 12.68
CA TRP A 132 1.22 4.38 12.11
C TRP A 132 2.18 4.73 10.99
N LEU A 133 3.36 4.15 11.03
CA LEU A 133 4.32 4.15 9.94
C LEU A 133 4.34 2.75 9.35
N VAL A 134 4.04 2.67 8.06
CA VAL A 134 4.09 1.42 7.29
C VAL A 134 5.26 1.51 6.33
N SER A 135 6.21 0.59 6.48
CA SER A 135 7.34 0.45 5.55
C SER A 135 7.16 -0.85 4.77
N SER A 136 7.02 -0.75 3.45
CA SER A 136 6.98 -1.90 2.55
C SER A 136 8.28 -1.99 1.78
N VAL A 137 8.93 -3.15 1.83
CA VAL A 137 10.19 -3.43 1.12
C VAL A 137 9.95 -4.55 0.14
N ALA A 138 10.35 -4.34 -1.11
CA ALA A 138 10.37 -5.40 -2.12
C ALA A 138 11.83 -5.83 -2.33
N ASN A 139 12.11 -7.12 -2.16
CA ASN A 139 13.43 -7.71 -2.36
C ASN A 139 13.41 -8.59 -3.59
N THR A 140 14.47 -8.54 -4.37
CA THR A 140 14.77 -9.52 -5.42
C THR A 140 15.54 -10.68 -4.82
N HIS A 141 15.24 -11.90 -5.23
CA HIS A 141 16.07 -13.06 -4.93
C HIS A 141 17.38 -13.06 -5.73
#